data_AF-A0A354YX30-F1
#
_entry.id   AF-A0A354YX30-F1
#
_cell.length_a   1.000
_cell.length_b   1.000
_cell.length_c   1.000
_cell.angle_alpha   90.00
_cell.angle_beta   90.00
_cell.angle_gamma   90.00
#
_symmetry.space_group_name_H-M   'P 1'
#
loop_
_entity.id
_entity.type
_entity.pdbx_description
1 polymer ?
#
loop_
_entity_poly.entity_id
_entity_poly.type
_entity_poly.pdbx_seq_one_letter_code
_entity_poly.pdbx_strand_id
1 'polypeptide(L)'
;LYSNWAWAWPMNRRIVYNRCSVQPDGMTPWPGDEERQLIRWDPTIPADPKKPEALGSWVGDDVPDFLKPTSPDKPAFTGPFIMRPELKGCLFAPKSAMKDGPFPEHYEPWESPTENIMNKQNLNPATKIWEPDKQGTTDKYPIIGTTYRVVEHWQTGALTRNLPWLAELMPDMMVELSEQLAKEKGIKNGHKVVISTTRGDIEAVACVTKRFKPFIVNGKTVHEIGLLWHYGFKGYATGDPANRLTPHIGDANTMIPEYKAWLCDIRRA
;
A
#
# COMPACT_ATOMS: atom_id res chain seq x y z
N LEU A 1 -6.12 -17.83 -18.67
CA LEU A 1 -5.02 -16.83 -18.56
C LEU A 1 -4.42 -16.50 -19.93
N TYR A 2 -3.73 -15.37 -20.11
CA TYR A 2 -3.06 -14.98 -21.38
C TYR A 2 -1.57 -15.37 -21.42
N SER A 3 -1.27 -16.65 -21.28
CA SER A 3 0.11 -17.16 -21.09
C SER A 3 1.04 -16.96 -22.30
N ASN A 4 0.48 -16.69 -23.49
CA ASN A 4 1.23 -16.39 -24.71
C ASN A 4 1.47 -14.87 -24.92
N TRP A 5 0.93 -14.02 -24.04
CA TRP A 5 1.11 -12.56 -24.14
C TRP A 5 2.17 -12.08 -23.15
N ALA A 6 3.25 -11.50 -23.69
CA ALA A 6 4.46 -11.18 -22.94
C ALA A 6 4.96 -12.37 -22.10
N TRP A 7 5.84 -12.11 -21.14
CA TRP A 7 6.37 -13.14 -20.26
C TRP A 7 6.43 -12.63 -18.83
N ALA A 8 5.93 -13.43 -17.88
CA ALA A 8 5.97 -13.11 -16.45
C ALA A 8 7.10 -13.88 -15.76
N TRP A 9 7.85 -13.25 -14.86
CA TRP A 9 8.70 -14.02 -13.96
C TRP A 9 7.86 -14.55 -12.78
N PRO A 10 8.21 -15.71 -12.20
CA PRO A 10 9.24 -16.65 -12.64
C PRO A 10 8.70 -17.67 -13.66
N MET A 11 9.49 -18.01 -14.69
CA MET A 11 9.16 -19.07 -15.67
C MET A 11 7.75 -19.00 -16.29
N ASN A 12 7.25 -17.78 -16.54
CA ASN A 12 5.91 -17.50 -17.06
C ASN A 12 4.74 -17.88 -16.15
N ARG A 13 5.00 -18.16 -14.86
CA ARG A 13 3.95 -18.36 -13.84
C ARG A 13 3.21 -17.04 -13.66
N ARG A 14 1.93 -17.03 -14.02
CA ARG A 14 1.09 -15.82 -13.95
C ARG A 14 0.53 -15.60 -12.55
N ILE A 15 0.33 -16.67 -11.81
CA ILE A 15 -0.11 -16.67 -10.42
C ILE A 15 0.89 -17.50 -9.61
N VAL A 16 1.68 -16.84 -8.77
CA VAL A 16 2.60 -17.53 -7.84
C VAL A 16 1.81 -18.29 -6.77
N TYR A 17 2.41 -19.35 -6.25
CA TYR A 17 1.82 -20.26 -5.26
C TYR A 17 0.52 -20.93 -5.75
N ASN A 18 0.34 -21.05 -7.08
CA ASN A 18 -0.85 -21.64 -7.68
C ASN A 18 -1.11 -23.10 -7.29
N ARG A 19 -0.15 -23.81 -6.67
CA ARG A 19 -0.43 -25.11 -6.02
C ARG A 19 -1.50 -25.00 -4.93
N CYS A 20 -1.64 -23.85 -4.28
CA CYS A 20 -2.71 -23.62 -3.30
C CYS A 20 -4.12 -23.55 -3.92
N SER A 21 -4.26 -23.54 -5.25
CA SER A 21 -5.58 -23.50 -5.93
C SER A 21 -6.32 -24.84 -5.95
N VAL A 22 -5.66 -25.92 -5.54
CA VAL A 22 -6.25 -27.27 -5.45
C VAL A 22 -5.96 -27.89 -4.10
N GLN A 23 -6.81 -28.84 -3.72
CA GLN A 23 -6.72 -29.59 -2.47
C GLN A 23 -5.38 -30.35 -2.34
N PRO A 24 -5.04 -30.88 -1.15
CA PRO A 24 -3.78 -31.61 -0.95
C PRO A 24 -3.57 -32.80 -1.89
N ASP A 25 -4.64 -33.39 -2.42
CA ASP A 25 -4.58 -34.45 -3.44
C ASP A 25 -4.05 -33.97 -4.81
N GLY A 26 -3.98 -32.65 -5.04
CA GLY A 26 -3.51 -32.04 -6.27
C GLY A 26 -4.48 -32.10 -7.44
N MET A 27 -5.66 -32.69 -7.26
CA MET A 27 -6.63 -32.96 -8.32
C MET A 27 -7.97 -32.29 -8.07
N THR A 28 -8.43 -32.27 -6.81
CA THR A 28 -9.75 -31.75 -6.47
C THR A 28 -9.67 -30.23 -6.29
N PRO A 29 -10.51 -29.44 -6.98
CA PRO A 29 -10.61 -28.01 -6.72
C PRO A 29 -11.17 -27.75 -5.30
N TRP A 30 -11.04 -26.52 -4.81
CA TRP A 30 -11.75 -26.13 -3.58
C TRP A 30 -13.27 -26.08 -3.83
N PRO A 31 -14.11 -26.37 -2.82
CA PRO A 31 -15.56 -26.30 -2.97
C PRO A 31 -16.02 -24.91 -3.46
N GLY A 32 -16.75 -24.86 -4.57
CA GLY A 32 -17.21 -23.60 -5.18
C GLY A 32 -16.21 -22.97 -6.16
N ASP A 33 -15.08 -23.62 -6.45
CA ASP A 33 -14.07 -23.20 -7.42
C ASP A 33 -13.91 -24.17 -8.61
N GLU A 34 -14.90 -25.02 -8.86
CA GLU A 34 -14.85 -26.07 -9.88
C GLU A 34 -14.61 -25.52 -11.29
N GLU A 35 -15.19 -24.37 -11.61
CA GLU A 35 -15.03 -23.70 -12.93
C GLU A 35 -13.74 -22.85 -13.03
N ARG A 36 -13.02 -22.66 -11.92
CA ARG A 36 -11.84 -21.78 -11.83
C ARG A 36 -10.56 -22.53 -11.48
N GLN A 37 -10.52 -23.82 -11.79
CA GLN A 37 -9.37 -24.67 -11.51
C GLN A 37 -8.15 -24.22 -12.33
N LEU A 38 -7.20 -23.60 -11.63
CA LEU A 38 -6.03 -22.96 -12.25
C LEU A 38 -5.01 -23.98 -12.76
N ILE A 39 -4.67 -24.96 -11.93
CA ILE A 39 -3.83 -26.11 -12.27
C ILE A 39 -4.36 -27.37 -11.59
N ARG A 40 -4.09 -28.54 -12.15
CA ARG A 40 -4.39 -29.84 -11.53
C ARG A 40 -3.40 -30.91 -11.98
N TRP A 41 -3.20 -31.92 -11.15
CA TRP A 41 -2.54 -33.14 -11.57
C TRP A 41 -3.45 -33.95 -12.48
N ASP A 42 -2.91 -34.41 -13.61
CA ASP A 42 -3.57 -35.36 -14.49
C ASP A 42 -2.67 -36.60 -14.65
N PRO A 43 -3.03 -37.77 -14.05
CA PRO A 43 -2.23 -38.97 -14.13
C PRO A 43 -2.23 -39.62 -15.52
N THR A 44 -3.07 -39.14 -16.45
CA THR A 44 -3.25 -39.72 -17.79
C THR A 44 -2.47 -39.01 -18.89
N ILE A 45 -1.93 -37.81 -18.61
CA ILE A 45 -1.22 -36.99 -19.59
C ILE A 45 0.29 -37.23 -19.48
N PRO A 46 1.02 -37.45 -20.59
CA PRO A 46 2.47 -37.60 -20.56
C PRO A 46 3.19 -36.42 -19.89
N ALA A 47 4.14 -36.72 -19.00
CA ALA A 47 4.98 -35.74 -18.32
C ALA A 47 5.90 -34.98 -19.31
N ASP A 48 6.41 -35.72 -20.30
CA ASP A 48 7.26 -35.25 -21.39
C ASP A 48 6.69 -35.73 -22.72
N PRO A 49 6.36 -34.83 -23.67
CA PRO A 49 5.91 -35.21 -25.00
C PRO A 49 6.87 -36.13 -25.77
N LYS A 50 8.15 -36.17 -25.38
CA LYS A 50 9.19 -37.04 -25.98
C LYS A 50 9.24 -38.44 -25.35
N LYS A 51 8.54 -38.67 -24.23
CA LYS A 51 8.45 -39.95 -23.49
C LYS A 51 6.98 -40.27 -23.20
N PRO A 52 6.18 -40.59 -24.22
CA PRO A 52 4.73 -40.75 -24.09
C PRO A 52 4.31 -41.86 -23.10
N GLU A 53 5.19 -42.82 -22.83
CA GLU A 53 5.00 -43.88 -21.85
C GLU A 53 5.07 -43.42 -20.38
N ALA A 54 5.70 -42.27 -20.12
CA ALA A 54 5.83 -41.70 -18.78
C ALA A 54 4.64 -40.76 -18.48
N LEU A 55 3.57 -41.34 -17.95
CA LEU A 55 2.33 -40.61 -17.64
C LEU A 55 2.40 -39.82 -16.31
N GLY A 56 1.61 -38.76 -16.24
CA GLY A 56 1.48 -37.86 -15.09
C GLY A 56 2.02 -36.46 -15.36
N SER A 57 1.14 -35.46 -15.43
CA SER A 57 1.55 -34.07 -15.62
C SER A 57 0.62 -33.08 -14.93
N TRP A 58 1.17 -31.96 -14.48
CA TRP A 58 0.37 -30.81 -14.07
C TRP A 58 -0.13 -30.06 -15.31
N VAL A 59 -1.44 -29.95 -15.43
CA VAL A 59 -2.16 -29.29 -16.53
C VAL A 59 -3.02 -28.15 -15.99
N GLY A 60 -3.50 -27.28 -16.88
CA GLY A 60 -4.38 -26.16 -16.54
C GLY A 60 -3.99 -24.88 -17.28
N ASP A 61 -4.43 -23.76 -16.73
CA ASP A 61 -4.35 -22.43 -17.32
C ASP A 61 -3.02 -21.71 -17.04
N ASP A 62 -2.23 -22.21 -16.08
CA ASP A 62 -0.95 -21.62 -15.66
C ASP A 62 0.19 -22.64 -15.62
N VAL A 63 1.42 -22.13 -15.57
CA VAL A 63 2.61 -22.94 -15.29
C VAL A 63 2.64 -23.29 -13.80
N PRO A 64 2.78 -24.57 -13.39
CA PRO A 64 2.78 -24.92 -11.97
C PRO A 64 3.98 -24.31 -11.23
N ASP A 65 3.71 -23.71 -10.07
CA ASP A 65 4.70 -23.09 -9.18
C ASP A 65 5.40 -24.10 -8.25
N PHE A 66 5.82 -25.24 -8.83
CA PHE A 66 6.74 -26.20 -8.22
C PHE A 66 7.33 -27.12 -9.30
N LEU A 67 7.91 -28.27 -8.92
CA LEU A 67 8.43 -29.28 -9.82
C LEU A 67 7.32 -29.95 -10.67
N LYS A 68 7.17 -29.52 -11.93
CA LYS A 68 6.15 -29.99 -12.88
C LYS A 68 6.00 -31.53 -13.03
N PRO A 69 7.04 -32.39 -12.96
CA PRO A 69 6.83 -33.84 -13.12
C PRO A 69 6.49 -34.56 -11.81
N THR A 70 6.34 -33.83 -10.69
CA THR A 70 6.14 -34.46 -9.39
C THR A 70 4.66 -34.75 -9.14
N SER A 71 4.33 -36.02 -9.01
CA SER A 71 2.96 -36.48 -8.73
C SER A 71 2.62 -36.38 -7.24
N PRO A 72 1.34 -36.18 -6.86
CA PRO A 72 0.92 -36.03 -5.47
C PRO A 72 1.32 -37.18 -4.51
N ASP A 73 1.57 -38.39 -5.04
CA ASP A 73 1.98 -39.57 -4.27
C ASP A 73 3.50 -39.63 -3.96
N LYS A 74 4.32 -38.74 -4.54
CA LYS A 74 5.79 -38.81 -4.37
C LYS A 74 6.26 -38.07 -3.12
N PRO A 75 7.33 -38.52 -2.45
CA PRO A 75 7.94 -37.77 -1.35
C PRO A 75 8.42 -36.36 -1.73
N ALA A 76 8.78 -36.16 -3.02
CA ALA A 76 9.16 -34.85 -3.55
C ALA A 76 7.95 -33.89 -3.67
N PHE A 77 6.72 -34.40 -3.60
CA PHE A 77 5.51 -33.60 -3.56
C PHE A 77 5.38 -32.99 -2.16
N THR A 78 5.96 -31.80 -2.04
CA THR A 78 6.12 -31.10 -0.77
C THR A 78 5.23 -29.86 -0.71
N GLY A 79 5.41 -29.00 0.30
CA GLY A 79 4.54 -27.86 0.54
C GLY A 79 4.53 -26.82 -0.60
N PRO A 80 3.44 -26.06 -0.76
CA PRO A 80 3.21 -25.22 -1.94
C PRO A 80 4.05 -23.92 -2.00
N PHE A 81 4.80 -23.58 -0.94
CA PHE A 81 5.58 -22.34 -0.88
C PHE A 81 7.07 -22.61 -1.12
N ILE A 82 7.45 -22.93 -2.35
CA ILE A 82 8.77 -23.47 -2.71
C ILE A 82 9.97 -22.57 -2.38
N MET A 83 9.74 -21.27 -2.20
CA MET A 83 10.80 -20.30 -1.86
C MET A 83 11.04 -20.19 -0.35
N ARG A 84 10.31 -20.96 0.46
CA ARG A 84 10.37 -20.96 1.92
C ARG A 84 11.03 -22.25 2.43
N PRO A 85 11.90 -22.19 3.46
CA PRO A 85 12.48 -23.40 4.06
C PRO A 85 11.41 -24.38 4.56
N GLU A 86 10.32 -23.87 5.12
CA GLU A 86 9.23 -24.68 5.68
C GLU A 86 8.22 -25.15 4.64
N LEU A 87 8.27 -24.61 3.41
CA LEU A 87 7.32 -24.86 2.31
C LEU A 87 5.85 -24.54 2.65
N LYS A 88 5.62 -23.68 3.65
CA LYS A 88 4.30 -23.23 4.12
C LYS A 88 4.20 -21.69 4.07
N GLY A 89 2.96 -21.21 4.02
CA GLY A 89 2.65 -19.81 4.28
C GLY A 89 2.76 -19.54 5.78
N CYS A 90 3.41 -18.43 6.14
CA CYS A 90 3.66 -18.10 7.54
C CYS A 90 2.55 -17.22 8.10
N LEU A 91 1.74 -17.76 9.01
CA LEU A 91 0.88 -16.96 9.89
C LEU A 91 1.71 -16.32 11.01
N PHE A 92 2.66 -17.07 11.56
CA PHE A 92 3.68 -16.58 12.48
C PHE A 92 4.96 -16.31 11.70
N ALA A 93 5.39 -15.05 11.62
CA ALA A 93 6.58 -14.68 10.87
C ALA A 93 7.87 -15.16 11.60
N PRO A 94 8.86 -15.68 10.87
CA PRO A 94 10.14 -16.06 11.48
C PRO A 94 10.86 -14.81 12.00
N LYS A 95 11.65 -14.96 13.06
CA LYS A 95 12.34 -13.86 13.74
C LYS A 95 13.20 -12.99 12.82
N SER A 96 13.73 -13.54 11.74
CA SER A 96 14.56 -12.81 10.77
C SER A 96 13.77 -12.02 9.73
N ALA A 97 12.45 -12.22 9.63
CA ALA A 97 11.64 -11.56 8.60
C ALA A 97 11.11 -10.18 9.03
N MET A 98 10.77 -10.01 10.31
CA MET A 98 10.12 -8.79 10.83
C MET A 98 10.81 -8.34 12.12
N LYS A 99 11.21 -7.07 12.20
CA LYS A 99 11.92 -6.48 13.36
C LYS A 99 10.99 -6.12 14.51
N ASP A 100 9.70 -5.96 14.23
CA ASP A 100 8.65 -5.49 15.14
C ASP A 100 7.74 -6.59 15.68
N GLY A 101 7.94 -7.84 15.26
CA GLY A 101 7.30 -9.00 15.88
C GLY A 101 6.84 -10.06 14.88
N PRO A 102 6.49 -11.26 15.37
CA PRO A 102 6.05 -12.36 14.52
C PRO A 102 4.58 -12.26 14.08
N PHE A 103 3.79 -11.41 14.73
CA PHE A 103 2.41 -11.10 14.40
C PHE A 103 2.24 -9.58 14.25
N PRO A 104 1.35 -9.12 13.36
CA PRO A 104 0.96 -7.71 13.32
C PRO A 104 0.34 -7.28 14.65
N GLU A 105 0.73 -6.10 15.12
CA GLU A 105 0.18 -5.45 16.32
C GLU A 105 -0.14 -4.00 15.98
N HIS A 106 -1.21 -3.45 16.57
CA HIS A 106 -1.57 -2.05 16.35
C HIS A 106 -0.64 -1.12 17.13
N TYR A 107 -0.09 -0.15 16.42
CA TYR A 107 0.63 1.00 16.97
C TYR A 107 0.13 2.26 16.28
N GLU A 108 0.01 3.34 17.04
CA GLU A 108 -0.33 4.66 16.52
C GLU A 108 0.79 5.20 15.61
N PRO A 109 0.45 6.03 14.60
CA PRO A 109 1.41 6.86 13.88
C PRO A 109 2.24 7.72 14.84
N TRP A 110 3.40 8.19 14.39
CA TRP A 110 4.27 8.98 15.27
C TRP A 110 3.60 10.24 15.80
N GLU A 111 2.83 10.88 14.92
CA GLU A 111 1.97 11.99 15.27
C GLU A 111 0.52 11.50 15.17
N SER A 112 -0.06 11.12 16.31
CA SER A 112 -1.43 10.63 16.36
C SER A 112 -2.36 11.62 17.07
N PRO A 113 -3.61 11.77 16.60
CA PRO A 113 -4.64 12.53 17.28
C PRO A 113 -5.11 11.87 18.59
N THR A 114 -4.67 10.65 18.88
CA THR A 114 -5.13 9.85 20.01
C THR A 114 -4.04 8.98 20.61
N GLU A 115 -4.37 8.33 21.72
CA GLU A 115 -3.51 7.31 22.34
C GLU A 115 -4.02 5.91 21.99
N ASN A 116 -3.10 4.95 21.93
CA ASN A 116 -3.40 3.55 21.70
C ASN A 116 -4.27 2.98 22.84
N ILE A 117 -5.44 2.45 22.48
CA ILE A 117 -6.37 1.80 23.43
C ILE A 117 -6.24 0.28 23.45
N MET A 118 -5.55 -0.31 22.48
CA MET A 118 -5.42 -1.77 22.33
C MET A 118 -4.30 -2.31 23.22
N ASN A 119 -3.22 -1.54 23.40
CA ASN A 119 -2.09 -1.92 24.24
C ASN A 119 -1.38 -0.66 24.81
N LYS A 120 -0.47 -0.86 25.77
CA LYS A 120 0.24 0.25 26.46
C LYS A 120 1.35 0.90 25.64
N GLN A 121 1.70 0.33 24.49
CA GLN A 121 2.79 0.81 23.64
C GLN A 121 2.18 1.66 22.51
N ASN A 122 2.36 2.98 22.58
CA ASN A 122 1.72 3.88 21.63
C ASN A 122 2.30 3.74 20.22
N LEU A 123 3.60 3.98 20.06
CA LEU A 123 4.32 3.88 18.79
C LEU A 123 5.05 2.54 18.67
N ASN A 124 5.22 2.03 17.45
CA ASN A 124 6.00 0.81 17.20
C ASN A 124 7.43 0.97 17.80
N PRO A 125 7.83 0.09 18.74
CA PRO A 125 9.07 0.25 19.50
C PRO A 125 10.35 0.02 18.66
N ALA A 126 10.23 -0.53 17.46
CA ALA A 126 11.36 -0.78 16.55
C ALA A 126 11.56 0.33 15.50
N THR A 127 10.75 1.39 15.55
CA THR A 127 10.78 2.50 14.58
C THR A 127 12.02 3.38 14.76
N LYS A 128 12.54 3.95 13.66
CA LYS A 128 13.61 4.96 13.73
C LYS A 128 13.06 6.36 13.59
N ILE A 129 13.32 7.20 14.58
CA ILE A 129 13.06 8.64 14.54
C ILE A 129 14.39 9.38 14.28
N TRP A 130 14.39 10.33 13.35
CA TRP A 130 15.58 11.16 13.04
C TRP A 130 15.54 12.54 13.68
N GLU A 131 14.37 13.17 13.75
CA GLU A 131 14.19 14.52 14.29
C GLU A 131 13.12 14.55 15.40
N PRO A 132 13.40 13.94 16.58
CA PRO A 132 12.40 13.75 17.64
C PRO A 132 11.83 15.06 18.21
N ASP A 133 12.60 16.14 18.16
CA ASP A 133 12.23 17.50 18.58
C ASP A 133 11.18 18.15 17.66
N LYS A 134 10.98 17.61 16.46
CA LYS A 134 9.96 18.08 15.51
C LYS A 134 8.66 17.28 15.54
N GLN A 135 8.36 16.55 16.62
CA GLN A 135 7.07 15.90 16.75
C GLN A 135 5.94 16.93 16.91
N GLY A 136 4.94 16.86 16.04
CA GLY A 136 3.70 17.61 16.10
C GLY A 136 2.77 17.07 17.18
N THR A 137 2.14 17.97 17.92
CA THR A 137 1.22 17.66 19.00
C THR A 137 -0.17 18.22 18.72
N THR A 138 -1.20 17.54 19.21
CA THR A 138 -2.61 17.83 18.88
C THR A 138 -3.11 19.18 19.38
N ASP A 139 -2.47 19.79 20.38
CA ASP A 139 -2.78 21.14 20.87
C ASP A 139 -2.48 22.22 19.82
N LYS A 140 -1.49 22.00 18.95
CA LYS A 140 -1.07 22.93 17.89
C LYS A 140 -1.48 22.46 16.50
N TYR A 141 -1.46 21.15 16.28
CA TYR A 141 -1.66 20.51 14.98
C TYR A 141 -2.74 19.42 15.13
N PRO A 142 -4.04 19.80 15.23
CA PRO A 142 -5.11 18.85 15.58
C PRO A 142 -5.63 18.01 14.41
N ILE A 143 -5.14 18.23 13.18
CA ILE A 143 -5.70 17.66 11.95
C ILE A 143 -4.76 16.60 11.39
N ILE A 144 -5.31 15.46 10.96
CA ILE A 144 -4.53 14.45 10.25
C ILE A 144 -4.22 14.94 8.83
N GLY A 145 -2.95 14.98 8.46
CA GLY A 145 -2.49 15.18 7.10
C GLY A 145 -2.18 13.85 6.42
N THR A 146 -2.57 13.73 5.15
CA THR A 146 -2.16 12.62 4.29
C THR A 146 -1.72 13.13 2.92
N THR A 147 -0.91 12.33 2.21
CA THR A 147 -0.50 12.65 0.84
C THR A 147 -0.93 11.55 -0.13
N TYR A 148 -1.41 11.91 -1.32
CA TYR A 148 -1.81 10.95 -2.35
C TYR A 148 -1.70 11.50 -3.76
N ARG A 149 -2.13 10.69 -4.72
CA ARG A 149 -1.97 10.94 -6.15
C ARG A 149 -3.31 11.29 -6.80
N VAL A 150 -3.22 11.97 -7.93
CA VAL A 150 -4.30 12.12 -8.92
C VAL A 150 -3.89 11.48 -10.24
N VAL A 151 -4.85 11.28 -11.14
CA VAL A 151 -4.66 10.55 -12.39
C VAL A 151 -3.74 11.32 -13.35
N GLU A 152 -3.80 12.64 -13.31
CA GLU A 152 -3.17 13.55 -14.27
C GLU A 152 -1.68 13.77 -13.99
N HIS A 153 -1.22 13.45 -12.77
CA HIS A 153 0.17 13.67 -12.37
C HIS A 153 0.92 12.41 -11.95
N TRP A 154 2.25 12.44 -12.10
CA TRP A 154 3.12 11.29 -11.86
C TRP A 154 4.24 11.65 -10.88
N GLN A 155 4.29 10.92 -9.76
CA GLN A 155 5.30 11.10 -8.69
C GLN A 155 5.42 12.57 -8.25
N THR A 156 6.61 13.17 -8.26
CA THR A 156 6.81 14.59 -7.91
C THR A 156 6.30 15.59 -8.98
N GLY A 157 5.64 15.08 -10.01
CA GLY A 157 5.19 15.83 -11.18
C GLY A 157 6.33 16.39 -12.03
N ALA A 158 7.59 16.00 -11.80
CA ALA A 158 8.73 16.49 -12.57
C ALA A 158 8.55 16.29 -14.09
N LEU A 159 7.91 15.19 -14.49
CA LEU A 159 7.50 14.98 -15.88
C LEU A 159 6.21 15.74 -16.20
N THR A 160 5.12 15.45 -15.49
CA THR A 160 3.77 15.82 -15.92
C THR A 160 3.41 17.28 -15.69
N ARG A 161 4.07 18.00 -14.78
CA ARG A 161 3.92 19.48 -14.65
C ARG A 161 4.55 20.23 -15.82
N ASN A 162 5.36 19.57 -16.64
CA ASN A 162 5.92 20.11 -17.89
C ASN A 162 5.15 19.65 -19.14
N LEU A 163 4.04 18.92 -18.98
CA LEU A 163 3.16 18.53 -20.08
C LEU A 163 1.93 19.45 -20.07
N PRO A 164 1.76 20.35 -21.08
CA PRO A 164 0.73 21.39 -21.05
C PRO A 164 -0.69 20.86 -20.79
N TRP A 165 -1.10 19.77 -21.43
CA TRP A 165 -2.44 19.21 -21.24
C TRP A 165 -2.70 18.72 -19.82
N LEU A 166 -1.68 18.14 -19.18
CA LEU A 166 -1.84 17.64 -17.80
C LEU A 166 -1.79 18.79 -16.80
N ALA A 167 -0.93 19.79 -17.05
CA ALA A 167 -0.91 21.02 -16.28
C ALA A 167 -2.19 21.84 -16.43
N GLU A 168 -2.85 21.80 -17.59
CA GLU A 168 -4.17 22.44 -17.80
C GLU A 168 -5.27 21.75 -16.98
N LEU A 169 -5.25 20.41 -16.90
CA LEU A 169 -6.24 19.66 -16.11
C LEU A 169 -6.05 19.83 -14.59
N MET A 170 -4.81 19.87 -14.10
CA MET A 170 -4.48 19.98 -12.68
C MET A 170 -3.43 21.08 -12.40
N PRO A 171 -3.78 22.37 -12.61
CA PRO A 171 -2.80 23.47 -12.64
C PRO A 171 -2.22 23.82 -11.27
N ASP A 172 -3.01 23.66 -10.22
CA ASP A 172 -2.70 24.15 -8.89
C ASP A 172 -2.50 23.02 -7.89
N MET A 173 -1.55 23.21 -6.98
CA MET A 173 -1.45 22.40 -5.77
C MET A 173 -2.74 22.58 -4.96
N MET A 174 -3.46 21.49 -4.72
CA MET A 174 -4.70 21.51 -3.95
C MET A 174 -4.61 20.71 -2.66
N VAL A 175 -5.42 21.12 -1.69
CA VAL A 175 -5.71 20.38 -0.47
C VAL A 175 -7.21 20.08 -0.40
N GLU A 176 -7.56 18.82 -0.22
CA GLU A 176 -8.93 18.39 -0.05
C GLU A 176 -9.31 18.37 1.44
N LEU A 177 -10.49 18.87 1.78
CA LEU A 177 -10.99 18.94 3.15
C LEU A 177 -12.51 18.83 3.20
N SER A 178 -13.03 18.39 4.35
CA SER A 178 -14.46 18.23 4.56
C SER A 178 -15.20 19.57 4.60
N GLU A 179 -16.49 19.57 4.23
CA GLU A 179 -17.38 20.73 4.42
C GLU A 179 -17.43 21.19 5.89
N GLN A 180 -17.33 20.25 6.84
CA GLN A 180 -17.35 20.53 8.26
C GLN A 180 -16.09 21.28 8.70
N LEU A 181 -14.89 20.77 8.38
CA LEU A 181 -13.63 21.45 8.71
C LEU A 181 -13.55 22.82 8.04
N ALA A 182 -13.99 22.93 6.79
CA ALA A 182 -14.03 24.19 6.07
C ALA A 182 -14.91 25.22 6.78
N LYS A 183 -16.10 24.82 7.26
CA LYS A 183 -16.98 25.69 8.05
C LYS A 183 -16.34 26.11 9.38
N GLU A 184 -15.72 25.18 10.10
CA GLU A 184 -15.04 25.45 11.38
C GLU A 184 -13.88 26.44 11.23
N LYS A 185 -13.09 26.32 10.15
CA LYS A 185 -11.94 27.19 9.86
C LYS A 185 -12.29 28.43 9.02
N GLY A 186 -13.54 28.58 8.60
CA GLY A 186 -13.99 29.66 7.72
C GLY A 186 -13.36 29.64 6.30
N ILE A 187 -12.98 28.47 5.80
CA ILE A 187 -12.36 28.26 4.49
C ILE A 187 -13.44 28.11 3.42
N LYS A 188 -13.25 28.77 2.27
CA LYS A 188 -14.14 28.66 1.10
C LYS A 188 -13.49 27.80 0.02
N ASN A 189 -14.31 27.07 -0.73
CA ASN A 189 -13.83 26.30 -1.88
C ASN A 189 -13.13 27.21 -2.90
N GLY A 190 -12.01 26.75 -3.46
CA GLY A 190 -11.20 27.47 -4.45
C GLY A 190 -10.31 28.57 -3.87
N HIS A 191 -10.35 28.84 -2.56
CA HIS A 191 -9.50 29.86 -1.95
C HIS A 191 -8.16 29.28 -1.51
N LYS A 192 -7.14 30.14 -1.48
CA LYS A 192 -5.83 29.79 -0.94
C LYS A 192 -5.87 29.55 0.57
N VAL A 193 -5.11 28.55 1.00
CA VAL A 193 -4.93 28.14 2.39
C VAL A 193 -3.47 27.84 2.65
N VAL A 194 -3.07 27.96 3.91
CA VAL A 194 -1.75 27.58 4.40
C VAL A 194 -1.91 26.36 5.29
N ILE A 195 -1.17 25.30 4.98
CA ILE A 195 -1.06 24.09 5.80
C ILE A 195 0.29 24.14 6.50
N SER A 196 0.31 23.92 7.80
CA SER A 196 1.54 23.99 8.60
C SER A 196 1.74 22.78 9.50
N THR A 197 3.01 22.53 9.78
CA THR A 197 3.50 21.54 10.74
C THR A 197 4.72 22.11 11.47
N THR A 198 5.29 21.34 12.41
CA THR A 198 6.59 21.68 13.04
C THR A 198 7.74 21.79 12.05
N ARG A 199 7.62 21.21 10.85
CA ARG A 199 8.68 21.17 9.82
C ARG A 199 8.61 22.34 8.85
N GLY A 200 7.47 23.01 8.76
CA GLY A 200 7.24 24.13 7.87
C GLY A 200 5.81 24.21 7.40
N ASP A 201 5.60 25.07 6.41
CA ASP A 201 4.30 25.38 5.82
C ASP A 201 4.36 25.38 4.28
N ILE A 202 3.17 25.25 3.67
CA ILE A 202 2.97 25.32 2.22
C ILE A 202 1.64 26.02 1.89
N GLU A 203 1.56 26.64 0.71
CA GLU A 203 0.30 27.14 0.14
C GLU A 203 -0.38 26.12 -0.78
N ALA A 204 -1.72 26.07 -0.72
CA ALA A 204 -2.55 25.24 -1.59
C ALA A 204 -3.90 25.91 -1.89
N VAL A 205 -4.58 25.45 -2.94
CA VAL A 205 -5.98 25.77 -3.22
C VAL A 205 -6.89 24.78 -2.48
N ALA A 206 -7.85 25.29 -1.71
CA ALA A 206 -8.80 24.47 -0.97
C ALA A 206 -9.85 23.82 -1.89
N CYS A 207 -9.91 22.50 -1.92
CA CYS A 207 -10.99 21.72 -2.51
C CYS A 207 -11.92 21.22 -1.40
N VAL A 208 -12.96 22.00 -1.09
CA VAL A 208 -13.96 21.64 -0.07
C VAL A 208 -14.92 20.63 -0.66
N THR A 209 -15.02 19.45 -0.05
CA THR A 209 -15.72 18.31 -0.65
C THR A 209 -16.44 17.46 0.39
N LYS A 210 -17.48 16.74 -0.06
CA LYS A 210 -18.22 15.73 0.72
C LYS A 210 -17.51 14.37 0.80
N ARG A 211 -16.47 14.18 -0.02
CA ARG A 211 -15.66 12.95 -0.05
C ARG A 211 -14.84 12.77 1.22
N PHE A 212 -14.39 13.88 1.81
CA PHE A 212 -13.75 13.88 3.12
C PHE A 212 -14.80 14.07 4.20
N LYS A 213 -14.76 13.22 5.22
CA LYS A 213 -15.60 13.30 6.40
C LYS A 213 -14.73 13.15 7.65
N PRO A 214 -15.03 13.86 8.73
CA PRO A 214 -14.30 13.66 9.98
C PRO A 214 -14.49 12.24 10.51
N PHE A 215 -13.45 11.72 11.15
CA PHE A 215 -13.50 10.47 11.89
C PHE A 215 -14.07 10.70 13.28
N ILE A 216 -14.58 9.62 13.88
CA ILE A 216 -14.84 9.55 15.32
C ILE A 216 -13.79 8.59 15.90
N VAL A 217 -12.77 9.14 16.55
CA VAL A 217 -11.64 8.39 17.13
C VAL A 217 -11.68 8.56 18.63
N ASN A 218 -11.83 7.46 19.37
CA ASN A 218 -11.94 7.46 20.84
C ASN A 218 -12.96 8.48 21.36
N GLY A 219 -14.12 8.56 20.68
CA GLY A 219 -15.22 9.47 21.02
C GLY A 219 -15.02 10.93 20.62
N LYS A 220 -13.89 11.28 19.99
CA LYS A 220 -13.58 12.64 19.54
C LYS A 220 -13.73 12.76 18.03
N THR A 221 -14.24 13.89 17.57
CA THR A 221 -14.22 14.24 16.14
C THR A 221 -12.79 14.61 15.76
N VAL A 222 -12.24 13.92 14.76
CA VAL A 222 -10.91 14.18 14.22
C VAL A 222 -11.02 14.45 12.73
N HIS A 223 -10.47 15.57 12.28
CA HIS A 223 -10.49 15.94 10.87
C HIS A 223 -9.26 15.41 10.14
N GLU A 224 -9.42 15.16 8.84
CA GLU A 224 -8.35 14.82 7.91
C GLU A 224 -8.35 15.80 6.74
N ILE A 225 -7.16 16.14 6.25
CA ILE A 225 -6.94 16.84 4.98
C ILE A 225 -6.03 16.02 4.07
N GLY A 226 -6.31 16.12 2.77
CA GLY A 226 -5.64 15.39 1.72
C GLY A 226 -4.80 16.26 0.82
N LEU A 227 -3.50 15.99 0.71
CA LEU A 227 -2.58 16.80 -0.09
C LEU A 227 -2.04 16.05 -1.32
N LEU A 228 -1.93 16.77 -2.44
CA LEU A 228 -1.18 16.28 -3.59
C LEU A 228 0.32 16.49 -3.40
N TRP A 229 1.12 15.46 -3.64
CA TRP A 229 2.60 15.53 -3.56
C TRP A 229 3.27 15.65 -4.94
N HIS A 230 2.50 16.13 -5.92
CA HIS A 230 2.91 16.23 -7.32
C HIS A 230 3.59 17.56 -7.69
N TYR A 231 3.69 18.51 -6.77
CA TYR A 231 4.05 19.89 -7.09
C TYR A 231 5.47 20.26 -6.65
N GLY A 232 5.98 21.32 -7.26
CA GLY A 232 7.29 21.90 -7.02
C GLY A 232 7.43 23.25 -7.73
N PHE A 233 8.54 23.93 -7.50
CA PHE A 233 8.74 25.34 -7.86
C PHE A 233 8.92 25.64 -9.36
N LYS A 234 8.89 24.65 -10.26
CA LYS A 234 9.17 24.83 -11.69
C LYS A 234 8.33 23.92 -12.58
N GLY A 235 7.74 24.47 -13.64
CA GLY A 235 6.88 23.79 -14.62
C GLY A 235 5.76 24.73 -15.07
N TYR A 236 4.81 24.23 -15.87
CA TYR A 236 3.56 24.94 -16.18
C TYR A 236 2.64 24.97 -14.96
N ALA A 237 2.54 23.85 -14.25
CA ALA A 237 1.89 23.76 -12.95
C ALA A 237 2.94 23.89 -11.84
N THR A 238 2.74 24.83 -10.92
CA THR A 238 3.69 25.14 -9.83
C THR A 238 3.01 25.10 -8.47
N GLY A 239 3.80 24.88 -7.43
CA GLY A 239 3.34 24.88 -6.05
C GLY A 239 4.43 24.34 -5.14
N ASP A 240 4.15 24.24 -3.85
CA ASP A 240 5.09 23.69 -2.90
C ASP A 240 5.05 22.14 -2.87
N PRO A 241 6.19 21.49 -2.58
CA PRO A 241 6.21 20.05 -2.36
C PRO A 241 5.59 19.69 -1.01
N ALA A 242 4.55 18.85 -1.01
CA ALA A 242 3.88 18.41 0.23
C ALA A 242 4.82 17.72 1.24
N ASN A 243 5.92 17.12 0.78
CA ASN A 243 6.93 16.51 1.65
C ASN A 243 7.66 17.52 2.55
N ARG A 244 7.48 18.84 2.35
CA ARG A 244 7.92 19.86 3.30
C ARG A 244 7.23 19.73 4.66
N LEU A 245 6.05 19.10 4.70
CA LEU A 245 5.24 18.92 5.90
C LEU A 245 5.42 17.55 6.58
N THR A 246 5.94 16.56 5.87
CA THR A 246 5.90 15.15 6.32
C THR A 246 6.98 14.84 7.36
N PRO A 247 6.71 13.99 8.37
CA PRO A 247 7.65 13.67 9.41
C PRO A 247 8.88 12.88 8.92
N HIS A 248 9.99 13.08 9.63
CA HIS A 248 11.21 12.29 9.45
C HIS A 248 11.26 11.16 10.49
N ILE A 249 10.42 10.16 10.24
CA ILE A 249 10.38 8.86 10.93
C ILE A 249 10.36 7.77 9.88
N GLY A 250 10.94 6.60 10.15
CA GLY A 250 11.04 5.50 9.19
C GLY A 250 10.51 4.19 9.76
N ASP A 251 9.75 3.46 8.95
CA ASP A 251 9.27 2.10 9.24
C ASP A 251 10.40 1.23 9.84
N ALA A 252 10.07 0.45 10.87
CA ALA A 252 11.02 -0.38 11.59
C ALA A 252 11.83 -1.30 10.67
N ASN A 253 11.18 -1.83 9.63
CA ASN A 253 11.77 -2.84 8.76
C ASN A 253 12.59 -2.22 7.63
N THR A 254 12.01 -1.23 6.93
CA THR A 254 12.48 -0.71 5.64
C THR A 254 13.06 0.70 5.70
N MET A 255 12.84 1.43 6.80
CA MET A 255 13.17 2.85 6.95
C MET A 255 12.39 3.77 6.00
N ILE A 256 11.36 3.27 5.30
CA ILE A 256 10.50 4.10 4.44
C ILE A 256 9.73 5.08 5.32
N PRO A 257 9.71 6.39 5.00
CA PRO A 257 9.07 7.35 5.88
C PRO A 257 7.55 7.35 5.90
N GLU A 258 7.01 7.94 6.97
CA GLU A 258 5.57 8.05 7.20
C GLU A 258 4.97 9.23 6.43
N TYR A 259 4.30 8.94 5.31
CA TYR A 259 3.72 9.95 4.42
C TYR A 259 2.18 9.99 4.42
N LYS A 260 1.53 9.11 5.19
CA LYS A 260 0.08 8.84 5.08
C LYS A 260 -0.72 9.24 6.31
N ALA A 261 -0.08 9.39 7.46
CA ALA A 261 -0.72 9.90 8.67
C ALA A 261 0.32 10.71 9.45
N TRP A 262 0.05 11.98 9.67
CA TRP A 262 0.85 12.91 10.46
C TRP A 262 -0.04 14.07 10.90
N LEU A 263 0.42 14.91 11.82
CA LEU A 263 -0.39 16.00 12.34
C LEU A 263 -0.04 17.34 11.69
N CYS A 264 -1.08 18.14 11.46
CA CYS A 264 -0.98 19.47 10.86
C CYS A 264 -2.07 20.42 11.36
N ASP A 265 -1.97 21.68 10.94
CA ASP A 265 -3.07 22.63 10.98
C ASP A 265 -3.30 23.27 9.61
N ILE A 266 -4.49 23.82 9.42
CA ILE A 266 -4.88 24.55 8.20
C ILE A 266 -5.56 25.87 8.55
N ARG A 267 -5.21 26.92 7.82
CA ARG A 267 -5.82 28.25 7.93
C ARG A 267 -5.99 28.89 6.56
N ARG A 268 -6.82 29.94 6.50
CA ARG A 268 -6.85 30.84 5.35
C ARG A 268 -5.48 31.50 5.17
N ALA A 269 -5.06 31.66 3.90
CA ALA A 269 -3.86 32.39 3.55
C ALA A 269 -4.03 33.88 3.86
#